data_AF-A0A6J7I5S6-F1
#
_entry.id   AF-A0A6J7I5S6-F1
#
_cell.length_a   1.000
_cell.length_b   1.000
_cell.length_c   1.000
_cell.angle_alpha   90.00
_cell.angle_beta   90.00
_cell.angle_gamma   90.00
#
_symmetry.space_group_name_H-M   'P 1'
#
loop_
_entity.id
_entity.type
_entity.pdbx_description
1 polymer ?
#
loop_
_entity_poly.entity_id
_entity_poly.type
_entity_poly.pdbx_seq_one_letter_code
_entity_poly.pdbx_strand_id
1 'polypeptide(L)'
;MKAGRVKGLDPSAPLADNAERIVRLRLDELCGFVPAALDVTEVEALHDMRIAAKRLRYVLEVTAASCFGPYARTAAKRTRDLQDLIGEIHDCDVALPRVRRVADERREADAAALLRRVDPDAVDLAPELAVDLPHADEHRGLVTLQTYLRARRALLYGRFLVLWQELEREGYRPRLEYALAERPVAPGTPPFTPGSPDVDLSVPDRP
;
A
#
# COMPACT_ATOMS: atom_id res chain seq x y z
N MET A 1 -10.15 -2.86 2.76
CA MET A 1 -10.67 -2.94 4.16
C MET A 1 -10.75 -1.60 4.93
N LYS A 2 -11.71 -1.46 5.87
CA LYS A 2 -11.86 -0.30 6.78
C LYS A 2 -10.92 -0.43 7.99
N ALA A 3 -10.35 0.69 8.46
CA ALA A 3 -9.50 0.72 9.64
C ALA A 3 -10.30 0.34 10.90
N GLY A 4 -9.73 -0.53 11.75
CA GLY A 4 -10.26 -0.81 13.07
C GLY A 4 -10.32 0.46 13.92
N ARG A 5 -11.40 0.61 14.69
CA ARG A 5 -11.59 1.74 15.60
C ARG A 5 -10.67 1.57 16.81
N VAL A 6 -9.83 2.57 17.05
CA VAL A 6 -9.00 2.63 18.26
C VAL A 6 -9.92 2.94 19.44
N LYS A 7 -9.98 2.03 20.42
CA LYS A 7 -10.77 2.18 21.65
C LYS A 7 -9.92 2.79 22.75
N GLY A 8 -10.54 3.47 23.71
CA GLY A 8 -9.86 3.99 24.90
C GLY A 8 -8.87 5.12 24.62
N LEU A 9 -9.12 5.93 23.58
CA LEU A 9 -8.44 7.20 23.40
C LEU A 9 -8.97 8.21 24.41
N ASP A 10 -8.07 8.91 25.08
CA ASP A 10 -8.39 9.94 26.06
C ASP A 10 -7.77 11.27 25.59
N PRO A 11 -8.58 12.27 25.18
CA PRO A 11 -8.08 13.57 24.76
C PRO A 11 -7.27 14.32 25.83
N SER A 12 -7.46 13.98 27.10
CA SER A 12 -6.75 14.59 28.23
C SER A 12 -5.45 13.86 28.58
N ALA A 13 -5.21 12.66 28.02
CA ALA A 13 -3.99 11.89 28.25
C ALA A 13 -2.82 12.39 27.39
N PRO A 14 -1.56 12.12 27.80
CA PRO A 14 -0.39 12.43 26.99
C PRO A 14 -0.48 11.84 25.57
N LEU A 15 0.01 12.59 24.58
CA LEU A 15 0.02 12.14 23.18
C LEU A 15 0.68 10.77 23.02
N ALA A 16 1.75 10.49 23.76
CA ALA A 16 2.47 9.23 23.72
C ALA A 16 1.58 8.03 24.11
N ASP A 17 0.74 8.18 25.13
CA ASP A 17 -0.17 7.11 25.60
C ASP A 17 -1.26 6.81 24.56
N ASN A 18 -1.78 7.84 23.89
CA ASN A 18 -2.73 7.66 22.79
C ASN A 18 -2.04 7.07 21.55
N ALA A 19 -0.83 7.54 21.22
CA ALA A 19 -0.04 7.05 20.09
C ALA A 19 0.32 5.58 20.26
N GLU A 20 0.71 5.13 21.45
CA GLU A 20 1.02 3.73 21.75
C GLU A 20 -0.16 2.82 21.42
N ARG A 21 -1.37 3.20 21.84
CA ARG A 21 -2.62 2.47 21.54
C ARG A 21 -2.88 2.41 20.03
N ILE A 22 -2.69 3.52 19.32
CA ILE A 22 -2.89 3.59 17.88
C ILE A 22 -1.88 2.69 17.17
N VAL A 23 -0.59 2.83 17.47
CA VAL A 23 0.49 2.06 16.81
C VAL A 23 0.32 0.57 17.06
N ARG A 24 0.03 0.13 18.29
CA ARG A 24 -0.23 -1.28 18.59
C ARG A 24 -1.37 -1.84 17.75
N LEU A 25 -2.50 -1.14 17.68
CA LEU A 25 -3.61 -1.58 16.83
C LEU A 25 -3.20 -1.69 15.35
N ARG A 26 -2.45 -0.73 14.82
CA ARG A 26 -2.00 -0.78 13.43
C ARG A 26 -0.96 -1.86 13.16
N LEU A 27 -0.11 -2.16 14.14
CA LEU A 27 0.83 -3.27 14.08
C LEU A 27 0.09 -4.62 14.10
N ASP A 28 -0.92 -4.77 14.97
CA ASP A 28 -1.76 -5.96 15.02
C ASP A 28 -2.54 -6.17 13.71
N GLU A 29 -3.11 -5.10 13.13
CA GLU A 29 -3.76 -5.17 11.83
C GLU A 29 -2.78 -5.64 10.74
N LEU A 30 -1.59 -5.04 10.67
CA LEU A 30 -0.57 -5.43 9.69
C LEU A 30 -0.19 -6.91 9.84
N CYS A 31 0.13 -7.35 11.06
CA CYS A 31 0.49 -8.73 11.34
C CYS A 31 -0.67 -9.71 11.12
N GLY A 32 -1.92 -9.26 11.29
CA GLY A 32 -3.12 -10.07 11.07
C GLY A 32 -3.31 -10.49 9.61
N PHE A 33 -2.79 -9.73 8.63
CA PHE A 33 -2.86 -10.11 7.21
C PHE A 33 -1.75 -11.08 6.78
N VAL A 34 -0.68 -11.23 7.56
CA VAL A 34 0.50 -12.02 7.19
C VAL A 34 0.13 -13.45 6.81
N PRO A 35 -0.65 -14.22 7.61
CA PRO A 35 -0.92 -15.62 7.27
C PRO A 35 -1.56 -15.79 5.89
N ALA A 36 -2.50 -14.92 5.51
CA ALA A 36 -3.13 -14.93 4.20
C ALA A 36 -2.21 -14.36 3.11
N ALA A 37 -1.45 -13.30 3.41
CA ALA A 37 -0.52 -12.69 2.46
C ALA A 37 0.67 -13.60 2.08
N LEU A 38 0.94 -14.66 2.85
CA LEU A 38 1.90 -15.71 2.51
C LEU A 38 1.36 -16.73 1.49
N ASP A 39 0.07 -16.66 1.13
CA ASP A 39 -0.48 -17.34 -0.02
C ASP A 39 -0.39 -16.44 -1.26
N VAL A 40 0.29 -16.93 -2.29
CA VAL A 40 0.51 -16.23 -3.55
C VAL A 40 -0.78 -15.92 -4.30
N THR A 41 -1.86 -16.65 -4.01
CA THR A 41 -3.19 -16.49 -4.63
C THR A 41 -4.06 -15.44 -3.94
N GLU A 42 -3.73 -15.07 -2.69
CA GLU A 42 -4.49 -14.11 -1.87
C GLU A 42 -4.11 -12.65 -2.20
N VAL A 43 -4.50 -12.22 -3.41
CA VAL A 43 -4.25 -10.86 -3.92
C VAL A 43 -4.87 -9.78 -3.02
N GLU A 44 -6.09 -10.03 -2.53
CA GLU A 44 -6.78 -9.07 -1.65
C GLU A 44 -6.08 -8.92 -0.29
N ALA A 45 -5.57 -10.02 0.27
CA ALA A 45 -4.82 -9.97 1.53
C ALA A 45 -3.53 -9.15 1.40
N LEU A 46 -2.78 -9.31 0.30
CA LEU A 46 -1.61 -8.46 0.00
C LEU A 46 -2.00 -6.99 -0.13
N HIS A 47 -3.08 -6.69 -0.84
CA HIS A 47 -3.58 -5.31 -0.96
C HIS A 47 -3.97 -4.70 0.40
N ASP A 48 -4.68 -5.45 1.23
CA ASP A 48 -5.10 -5.01 2.56
C ASP A 48 -3.91 -4.89 3.53
N MET A 49 -2.94 -5.80 3.45
CA MET A 49 -1.66 -5.70 4.17
C MET A 49 -0.89 -4.43 3.78
N ARG A 50 -0.85 -4.06 2.50
CA ARG A 50 -0.26 -2.79 2.03
C ARG A 50 -0.94 -1.59 2.67
N ILE A 51 -2.28 -1.58 2.73
CA ILE A 51 -3.03 -0.50 3.37
C ILE A 51 -2.71 -0.43 4.86
N ALA A 52 -2.64 -1.58 5.54
CA ALA A 52 -2.26 -1.65 6.96
C ALA A 52 -0.84 -1.12 7.19
N ALA A 53 0.13 -1.53 6.35
CA ALA A 53 1.52 -1.03 6.41
C ALA A 53 1.58 0.48 6.21
N LYS A 54 0.85 1.02 5.23
CA LYS A 54 0.74 2.47 4.99
C LYS A 54 0.22 3.21 6.22
N ARG A 55 -0.84 2.69 6.86
CA ARG A 55 -1.43 3.29 8.07
C ARG A 55 -0.45 3.26 9.24
N LEU A 56 0.20 2.12 9.48
CA LEU A 56 1.22 1.98 10.53
C LEU A 56 2.37 2.98 10.30
N ARG A 57 2.89 3.04 9.08
CA ARG A 57 3.96 3.97 8.71
C ARG A 57 3.57 5.42 8.99
N TYR A 58 2.39 5.85 8.58
CA TYR A 58 1.96 7.24 8.77
C TYR A 58 1.88 7.62 10.25
N VAL A 59 1.36 6.74 11.10
CA VAL A 59 1.32 7.01 12.54
C VAL A 59 2.74 7.09 13.10
N LEU A 60 3.62 6.15 12.72
CA LEU A 60 5.02 6.17 13.15
C LEU A 60 5.77 7.41 12.65
N GLU A 61 5.58 7.85 11.40
CA GLU A 61 6.23 9.05 10.86
C GLU A 61 5.87 10.31 11.67
N VAL A 62 4.64 10.39 12.17
CA VAL A 62 4.17 11.53 12.99
C VAL A 62 4.66 11.44 14.44
N THR A 63 4.72 10.24 15.00
CA THR A 63 4.88 10.05 16.46
C THR A 63 6.28 9.57 16.88
N ALA A 64 7.07 8.98 15.98
CA ALA A 64 8.34 8.34 16.34
C ALA A 64 9.45 9.31 16.80
N ALA A 65 9.35 10.60 16.49
CA ALA A 65 10.33 11.59 16.96
C ALA A 65 9.93 12.21 18.30
N SER A 66 8.63 12.43 18.52
CA SER A 66 8.09 13.16 19.67
C SER A 66 7.65 12.25 20.82
N CYS A 67 7.22 11.01 20.51
CA CYS A 67 6.60 10.11 21.47
C CYS A 67 7.45 8.87 21.78
N PHE A 68 8.33 8.47 20.86
CA PHE A 68 9.01 7.18 20.93
C PHE A 68 10.52 7.28 20.67
N GLY A 69 11.24 6.20 20.97
CA GLY A 69 12.69 6.11 20.78
C GLY A 69 13.14 5.95 19.32
N PRO A 70 14.47 5.93 19.08
CA PRO A 70 15.06 5.82 17.74
C PRO A 70 14.57 4.62 16.93
N TYR A 71 14.25 3.51 17.59
CA TYR A 71 13.78 2.31 16.91
C TYR A 71 12.43 2.51 16.22
N ALA A 72 11.53 3.35 16.75
CA ALA A 72 10.25 3.65 16.08
C ALA A 72 10.47 4.31 14.71
N ARG A 73 11.53 5.12 14.56
CA ARG A 73 11.92 5.70 13.26
C ARG A 73 12.48 4.63 12.32
N THR A 74 13.28 3.71 12.84
CA THR A 74 13.74 2.54 12.07
C THR A 74 12.56 1.68 11.63
N ALA A 75 11.60 1.44 12.51
CA ALA A 75 10.40 0.68 12.20
C ALA A 75 9.57 1.36 11.09
N ALA A 76 9.41 2.70 11.13
CA ALA A 76 8.74 3.44 10.06
C ALA A 76 9.41 3.24 8.69
N LYS A 77 10.75 3.22 8.64
CA LYS A 77 11.52 2.94 7.42
C LYS A 77 11.28 1.51 6.94
N ARG A 78 11.39 0.52 7.82
CA ARG A 78 11.13 -0.90 7.49
C ARG A 78 9.70 -1.13 7.00
N THR A 79 8.70 -0.49 7.62
CA THR A 79 7.31 -0.54 7.17
C THR A 79 7.14 0.10 5.79
N ARG A 80 7.90 1.16 5.48
CA ARG A 80 7.93 1.77 4.15
C ARG A 80 8.44 0.79 3.11
N ASP A 81 9.59 0.15 3.36
CA ASP A 81 10.19 -0.82 2.45
C ASP A 81 9.21 -1.97 2.13
N LEU A 82 8.51 -2.46 3.16
CA LEU A 82 7.45 -3.46 3.03
C LEU A 82 6.26 -2.95 2.21
N GLN A 83 5.73 -1.76 2.55
CA GLN A 83 4.61 -1.14 1.87
C GLN A 83 4.90 -0.89 0.38
N ASP A 84 6.11 -0.42 0.06
CA ASP A 84 6.52 -0.09 -1.30
C ASP A 84 6.67 -1.36 -2.14
N LEU A 85 7.29 -2.40 -1.59
CA LEU A 85 7.40 -3.70 -2.27
C LEU A 85 6.04 -4.33 -2.56
N ILE A 86 5.13 -4.35 -1.58
CA ILE A 86 3.76 -4.85 -1.81
C ILE A 86 3.00 -3.92 -2.78
N GLY A 87 3.32 -2.63 -2.81
CA GLY A 87 2.83 -1.69 -3.81
C GLY A 87 3.15 -2.11 -5.23
N GLU A 88 4.39 -2.49 -5.50
CA GLU A 88 4.81 -2.95 -6.83
C GLU A 88 4.14 -4.27 -7.25
N ILE A 89 3.85 -5.16 -6.29
CA ILE A 89 3.06 -6.38 -6.53
C ILE A 89 1.63 -5.99 -6.94
N HIS A 90 1.01 -5.12 -6.15
CA HIS A 90 -0.36 -4.65 -6.40
C HIS A 90 -0.50 -3.94 -7.75
N ASP A 91 0.51 -3.17 -8.17
CA ASP A 91 0.51 -2.53 -9.48
C ASP A 91 0.47 -3.56 -10.62
N CYS A 92 1.16 -4.70 -10.45
CA CYS A 92 1.06 -5.81 -11.41
C CYS A 92 -0.33 -6.46 -11.39
N ASP A 93 -0.90 -6.68 -10.20
CA ASP A 93 -2.23 -7.28 -10.02
C ASP A 93 -3.34 -6.39 -10.61
N VAL A 94 -3.16 -5.05 -10.61
CA VAL A 94 -4.09 -4.10 -11.23
C VAL A 94 -3.83 -3.94 -12.73
N ALA A 95 -2.57 -3.93 -13.17
CA ALA A 95 -2.22 -3.73 -14.58
C ALA A 95 -2.59 -4.94 -15.44
N LEU A 96 -2.33 -6.16 -14.97
CA LEU A 96 -2.51 -7.37 -15.78
C LEU A 96 -3.95 -7.57 -16.29
N PRO A 97 -5.01 -7.44 -15.47
CA PRO A 97 -6.39 -7.50 -15.96
C PRO A 97 -6.72 -6.40 -16.98
N ARG A 98 -6.16 -5.20 -16.83
CA ARG A 98 -6.37 -4.10 -17.77
C ARG A 98 -5.75 -4.40 -19.13
N VAL A 99 -4.53 -4.91 -19.15
CA VAL A 99 -3.84 -5.30 -20.39
C VAL A 99 -4.57 -6.47 -21.07
N ARG A 100 -5.06 -7.45 -20.30
CA ARG A 100 -5.88 -8.56 -20.83
C ARG A 100 -7.13 -8.04 -21.53
N ARG A 101 -7.88 -7.14 -20.88
CA ARG A 101 -9.07 -6.53 -21.46
C ARG A 101 -8.78 -5.82 -22.78
N VAL A 102 -7.70 -5.04 -22.85
CA VAL A 102 -7.30 -4.38 -24.11
C VAL A 102 -6.95 -5.42 -25.18
N ALA A 103 -6.25 -6.50 -24.82
CA ALA A 103 -5.96 -7.57 -25.76
C ALA A 103 -7.23 -8.24 -26.30
N ASP A 104 -8.24 -8.46 -25.44
CA ASP A 104 -9.53 -9.02 -25.85
C ASP A 104 -10.28 -8.04 -26.77
N GLU A 105 -10.34 -6.75 -26.43
CA GLU A 105 -10.92 -5.70 -27.29
C GLU A 105 -10.27 -5.65 -28.68
N ARG A 106 -8.94 -5.85 -28.77
CA ARG A 106 -8.22 -5.89 -30.05
C ARG A 106 -8.51 -7.15 -30.85
N ARG A 107 -8.67 -8.30 -30.18
CA ARG A 107 -9.08 -9.55 -30.85
C ARG A 107 -10.47 -9.44 -31.44
N GLU A 108 -11.42 -8.86 -30.70
CA GLU A 108 -12.78 -8.63 -31.19
C GLU A 108 -12.79 -7.66 -32.39
N ALA A 109 -11.99 -6.59 -32.32
CA ALA A 109 -11.87 -5.64 -33.44
C ALA A 109 -11.29 -6.30 -34.70
N ASP A 110 -10.30 -7.19 -34.55
CA ASP A 110 -9.72 -7.94 -35.66
C ASP A 110 -10.67 -9.00 -36.20
N ALA A 111 -11.43 -9.70 -35.35
CA ALA A 111 -12.48 -10.61 -35.79
C ALA A 111 -13.55 -9.89 -36.61
N ALA A 112 -13.99 -8.71 -36.17
CA ALA A 112 -14.91 -7.86 -36.93
C ALA A 112 -14.29 -7.33 -38.23
N ALA A 113 -12.98 -7.04 -38.26
CA ALA A 113 -12.28 -6.67 -39.48
C ALA A 113 -12.20 -7.84 -40.47
N LEU A 114 -11.98 -9.05 -39.96
CA LEU A 114 -11.92 -10.28 -40.75
C LEU A 114 -13.28 -10.60 -41.39
N LEU A 115 -14.37 -10.53 -40.63
CA LEU A 115 -15.73 -10.76 -41.15
C LEU A 115 -16.11 -9.79 -42.28
N ARG A 116 -15.60 -8.55 -42.26
CA ARG A 116 -15.80 -7.59 -43.34
C ARG A 116 -15.09 -7.96 -44.65
N ARG A 117 -14.15 -8.90 -44.62
CA ARG A 117 -13.42 -9.41 -45.80
C ARG A 117 -14.10 -10.63 -46.43
N VAL A 118 -15.10 -11.21 -45.76
CA VAL A 118 -15.76 -12.45 -46.19
C VAL A 118 -16.76 -12.14 -47.29
N ASP A 119 -16.82 -13.02 -48.29
CA ASP A 119 -17.86 -12.94 -49.33
C ASP A 119 -19.24 -13.16 -48.69
N PRO A 120 -20.28 -12.35 -49.01
CA PRO A 120 -21.62 -12.51 -48.44
C PRO A 120 -22.23 -13.91 -48.60
N ASP A 121 -21.86 -14.63 -49.66
CA ASP A 121 -22.35 -15.98 -49.94
C ASP A 121 -21.41 -17.08 -49.40
N ALA A 122 -20.34 -16.70 -48.68
CA ALA A 122 -19.42 -17.66 -48.10
C ALA A 122 -20.10 -18.50 -47.02
N VAL A 123 -20.02 -19.83 -47.16
CA VAL A 123 -20.53 -20.78 -46.18
C VAL A 123 -19.54 -20.99 -45.02
N ASP A 124 -18.27 -20.65 -45.22
CA ASP A 124 -17.20 -20.80 -44.23
C ASP A 124 -16.11 -19.72 -44.39
N LEU A 125 -15.24 -19.59 -43.38
CA LEU A 125 -14.16 -18.61 -43.33
C LEU A 125 -12.85 -19.20 -43.88
N ALA A 126 -12.37 -18.65 -44.99
CA ALA A 126 -11.07 -18.99 -45.55
C ALA A 126 -9.91 -18.51 -44.63
N PRO A 127 -9.00 -19.40 -44.16
CA PRO A 127 -7.91 -19.02 -43.25
C PRO A 127 -6.99 -17.93 -43.78
N GLU A 128 -6.85 -17.81 -45.10
CA GLU A 128 -6.01 -16.84 -45.79
C GLU A 128 -6.47 -15.40 -45.54
N LEU A 129 -7.74 -15.18 -45.18
CA LEU A 129 -8.27 -13.85 -44.89
C LEU A 129 -7.72 -13.26 -43.57
N ALA A 130 -7.18 -14.10 -42.69
CA ALA A 130 -6.66 -13.71 -41.37
C ALA A 130 -5.24 -13.13 -41.40
N VAL A 131 -4.65 -12.96 -42.59
CA VAL A 131 -3.35 -12.28 -42.75
C VAL A 131 -3.51 -10.75 -42.65
N ASP A 132 -2.44 -10.05 -42.25
CA ASP A 132 -2.37 -8.59 -42.23
C ASP A 132 -3.57 -7.92 -41.54
N LEU A 133 -3.92 -8.42 -40.35
CA LEU A 133 -4.96 -7.83 -39.51
C LEU A 133 -4.44 -6.53 -38.85
N PRO A 134 -5.32 -5.52 -38.67
CA PRO A 134 -4.93 -4.19 -38.23
C PRO A 134 -4.09 -4.12 -36.95
N HIS A 135 -4.27 -5.05 -36.01
CA HIS A 135 -3.63 -4.99 -34.69
C HIS A 135 -2.55 -6.07 -34.47
N ALA A 136 -1.99 -6.66 -35.54
CA ALA A 136 -0.99 -7.73 -35.44
C ALA A 136 0.22 -7.39 -34.52
N ASP A 137 0.76 -6.17 -34.65
CA ASP A 137 1.88 -5.71 -33.82
C ASP A 137 1.46 -5.47 -32.37
N GLU A 138 0.26 -4.93 -32.15
CA GLU A 138 -0.29 -4.71 -30.81
C GLU A 138 -0.48 -6.03 -30.07
N HIS A 139 -0.94 -7.10 -30.75
CA HIS A 139 -1.06 -8.43 -30.13
C HIS A 139 0.26 -8.93 -29.59
N ARG A 140 1.34 -8.79 -30.37
CA ARG A 140 2.69 -9.18 -29.94
C ARG A 140 3.12 -8.36 -28.71
N GLY A 141 2.92 -7.05 -28.73
CA GLY A 141 3.25 -6.16 -27.62
C GLY A 141 2.46 -6.49 -26.35
N LEU A 142 1.15 -6.69 -26.47
CA LEU A 142 0.26 -6.99 -25.35
C LEU A 142 0.56 -8.36 -24.72
N VAL A 143 0.86 -9.39 -25.52
CA VAL A 143 1.28 -10.71 -25.02
C VAL A 143 2.62 -10.60 -24.28
N THR A 144 3.56 -9.85 -24.83
CA THR A 144 4.87 -9.60 -24.18
C THR A 144 4.68 -8.90 -22.83
N LEU A 145 3.86 -7.84 -22.79
CA LEU A 145 3.59 -7.10 -21.56
C LEU A 145 2.86 -7.95 -20.52
N GLN A 146 1.88 -8.78 -20.91
CA GLN A 146 1.22 -9.71 -19.99
C GLN A 146 2.21 -10.72 -19.40
N THR A 147 3.12 -11.25 -20.22
CA THR A 147 4.16 -12.19 -19.78
C THR A 147 5.11 -11.51 -18.79
N TYR A 148 5.56 -10.30 -19.13
CA TYR A 148 6.39 -9.48 -18.25
C TYR A 148 5.72 -9.20 -16.90
N LEU A 149 4.47 -8.73 -16.89
CA LEU A 149 3.74 -8.42 -15.65
C LEU A 149 3.59 -9.65 -14.75
N ARG A 150 3.28 -10.83 -15.33
CA ARG A 150 3.20 -12.10 -14.57
C ARG A 150 4.54 -12.46 -13.94
N ALA A 151 5.62 -12.42 -14.73
CA ALA A 151 6.97 -12.74 -14.25
C ALA A 151 7.45 -11.74 -13.18
N ARG A 152 7.23 -10.43 -13.42
CA ARG A 152 7.54 -9.35 -12.48
C ARG A 152 6.81 -9.55 -11.16
N ARG A 153 5.50 -9.82 -11.20
CA ARG A 153 4.68 -10.08 -10.01
C ARG A 153 5.20 -11.26 -9.20
N ALA A 154 5.55 -12.37 -9.86
CA ALA A 154 6.12 -13.54 -9.19
C ALA A 154 7.48 -13.24 -8.54
N LEU A 155 8.37 -12.51 -9.24
CA LEU A 155 9.67 -12.09 -8.70
C LEU A 155 9.51 -11.20 -7.46
N LEU A 156 8.62 -10.20 -7.54
CA LEU A 156 8.37 -9.27 -6.44
C LEU A 156 7.75 -9.99 -5.23
N TYR A 157 6.86 -10.95 -5.47
CA TYR A 157 6.31 -11.80 -4.41
C TYR A 157 7.41 -12.61 -3.71
N GLY A 158 8.34 -13.22 -4.46
CA GLY A 158 9.50 -13.90 -3.88
C GLY A 158 10.36 -12.96 -3.02
N ARG A 159 10.59 -11.73 -3.47
CA ARG A 159 11.28 -10.70 -2.67
C ARG A 159 10.52 -10.33 -1.40
N PHE A 160 9.19 -10.28 -1.46
CA PHE A 160 8.35 -10.00 -0.29
C PHE A 160 8.52 -11.09 0.77
N LEU A 161 8.53 -12.37 0.39
CA LEU A 161 8.76 -13.48 1.31
C LEU A 161 10.12 -13.35 2.01
N VAL A 162 11.18 -13.03 1.26
CA VAL A 162 12.53 -12.81 1.82
C VAL A 162 12.54 -11.63 2.80
N LEU A 163 11.98 -10.49 2.40
CA LEU A 163 11.90 -9.31 3.26
C LEU A 163 11.13 -9.60 4.54
N TRP A 164 10.01 -10.30 4.45
CA TRP A 164 9.20 -10.64 5.62
C TRP A 164 9.97 -11.55 6.58
N GLN A 165 10.64 -12.60 6.07
CA GLN A 165 11.49 -13.47 6.89
C GLN A 165 12.64 -12.70 7.57
N GLU A 166 13.23 -11.73 6.88
CA GLU A 166 14.26 -10.86 7.47
C GLU A 166 13.69 -10.02 8.62
N LEU A 167 12.51 -9.43 8.45
CA LEU A 167 11.83 -8.66 9.49
C LEU A 167 11.49 -9.52 10.72
N GLU A 168 11.04 -10.76 10.50
CA GLU A 168 10.78 -11.72 11.58
C GLU A 168 12.07 -12.07 12.33
N ARG A 169 13.14 -12.41 11.60
CA ARG A 169 14.45 -12.74 12.17
C ARG A 169 15.05 -11.57 12.96
N GLU A 170 14.88 -10.35 12.47
CA GLU A 170 15.33 -9.13 13.16
C GLU A 170 14.45 -8.76 14.37
N GLY A 171 13.34 -9.48 14.60
CA GLY A 171 12.41 -9.23 15.69
C GLY A 171 11.64 -7.93 15.52
N TYR A 172 11.24 -7.56 14.30
CA TYR A 172 10.58 -6.29 13.98
C TYR A 172 9.42 -5.96 14.93
N ARG A 173 8.49 -6.91 15.12
CA ARG A 173 7.32 -6.75 16.00
C ARG A 173 7.71 -6.57 17.47
N PRO A 174 8.42 -7.51 18.13
CA PRO A 174 8.74 -7.36 19.56
C PRO A 174 9.62 -6.14 19.84
N ARG A 175 10.52 -5.77 18.93
CA ARG A 175 11.34 -4.56 19.09
C ARG A 175 10.52 -3.29 18.96
N LEU A 176 9.52 -3.26 18.07
CA LEU A 176 8.62 -2.12 17.97
C LEU A 176 7.74 -2.04 19.23
N GLU A 177 7.16 -3.15 19.68
CA GLU A 177 6.37 -3.21 20.92
C GLU A 177 7.18 -2.72 22.13
N TYR A 178 8.45 -3.12 22.24
CA TYR A 178 9.38 -2.63 23.25
C TYR A 178 9.65 -1.12 23.12
N ALA A 179 9.93 -0.63 21.92
CA ALA A 179 10.18 0.80 21.67
C ALA A 179 8.97 1.70 21.95
N LEU A 180 7.75 1.15 21.89
CA LEU A 180 6.53 1.87 22.27
C LEU A 180 6.35 1.93 23.79
N ALA A 181 6.89 0.96 24.53
CA ALA A 181 6.90 0.96 25.99
C ALA A 181 8.01 1.85 26.57
N GLU A 182 9.10 2.05 25.82
CA GLU A 182 10.15 3.00 26.18
C GLU A 182 9.66 4.45 26.03
N ARG A 183 9.27 5.05 27.15
CA ARG A 183 9.02 6.50 27.23
C ARG A 183 10.35 7.25 27.06
N PRO A 184 10.47 8.19 26.09
CA PRO A 184 11.56 9.15 26.14
C PRO A 184 11.40 9.95 27.44
N VAL A 185 12.42 9.92 28.31
CA VAL A 185 12.48 10.84 29.45
C VAL A 185 12.65 12.23 28.87
N ALA A 186 11.62 13.08 28.98
CA ALA A 186 11.74 14.47 28.58
C ALA A 186 12.76 15.17 29.50
N PRO A 187 13.78 15.86 28.97
CA PRO A 187 14.46 16.89 29.76
C PRO A 187 13.43 17.99 30.02
N GLY A 188 13.06 18.15 31.30
CA GLY A 188 12.28 19.26 31.88
C GLY A 188 11.39 20.04 30.91
N THR A 189 10.17 19.56 30.67
CA THR A 189 9.10 20.41 30.12
C THR A 189 8.35 21.03 31.30
N PRO A 190 8.40 22.36 31.53
CA PRO A 190 7.55 22.98 32.53
C PRO A 190 6.08 22.78 32.12
N PRO A 191 5.15 22.68 33.09
CA PRO A 191 3.74 22.45 32.80
C PRO A 191 3.23 23.54 31.86
N PHE A 192 2.48 23.12 30.84
CA PHE A 192 1.71 24.03 30.01
C PHE A 192 0.64 24.70 30.89
N THR A 193 0.83 25.97 31.21
CA THR A 193 -0.19 26.80 31.84
C THR A 193 -1.02 27.43 30.73
N PRO A 194 -2.33 27.12 30.60
CA PRO A 194 -3.19 27.87 29.69
C PRO A 194 -3.21 29.32 30.16
N GLY A 195 -2.84 30.25 29.28
CA GLY A 195 -2.85 31.68 29.58
C GLY A 195 -4.26 32.16 29.93
N SER A 196 -4.37 32.90 31.04
CA SER A 196 -5.57 33.67 31.40
C SER A 196 -6.00 34.59 30.26
N PRO A 197 -7.31 34.75 30.02
CA PRO A 197 -7.82 35.73 29.07
C PRO A 197 -7.89 37.08 29.76
N ASP A 198 -6.84 37.88 29.69
CA ASP A 198 -6.92 39.33 29.89
C ASP A 198 -6.04 40.01 28.85
N VAL A 199 -6.59 40.17 27.64
CA VAL A 199 -6.09 41.13 26.66
C VAL A 199 -6.87 42.42 26.90
N ASP A 200 -6.25 43.35 27.63
CA ASP A 200 -6.67 44.73 27.74
C ASP A 200 -6.57 45.39 26.35
N LEU A 201 -7.72 45.58 25.71
CA LEU A 201 -7.87 46.34 24.47
C LEU A 201 -7.97 47.83 24.79
N SER A 202 -6.89 48.42 25.28
CA SER A 202 -6.75 49.87 25.37
C SER A 202 -6.09 50.40 24.09
N VAL A 203 -6.92 50.93 23.19
CA VAL A 203 -6.51 51.67 21.99
C VAL A 203 -5.96 53.05 22.41
N PRO A 204 -4.73 53.43 22.05
CA PRO A 204 -4.30 54.81 22.23
C PRO A 204 -4.79 55.68 21.08
N ASP A 205 -5.56 56.71 21.44
CA ASP A 205 -5.91 57.85 20.58
C ASP A 205 -4.63 58.50 20.03
N ARG A 206 -4.60 58.74 18.70
CA ARG A 206 -3.58 59.56 18.06
C ARG A 206 -4.03 61.02 18.03
N PRO A 207 -3.12 61.99 18.22
CA PRO A 207 -3.37 63.40 17.91
C PRO A 207 -3.46 63.65 16.40
#